data_AF-A0A1H9VJ80-F1
#
_entry.id   AF-A0A1H9VJ80-F1
#
_cell.length_a   1.000
_cell.length_b   1.000
_cell.length_c   1.000
_cell.angle_alpha   90.00
_cell.angle_beta   90.00
_cell.angle_gamma   90.00
#
_symmetry.space_group_name_H-M   'P 1'
#
loop_
_entity.id
_entity.type
_entity.pdbx_description
1 polymer ?
#
loop_
_entity_poly.entity_id
_entity_poly.type
_entity_poly.pdbx_seq_one_letter_code
_entity_poly.pdbx_strand_id
1 'polypeptide(L)'
;MPLSRRPLASLAALALVSAVTACTNAAVGDPVGAPLDQQKATSTKKAPPAAPPRDKIKLSVENGRQSGGTVIAGAGDAPYNYAPAVMVDNGKVRAWWCSQLSAAPPGGDDILYSEGPTAGGPFSTAVPVFSGSGGSFDAMHTCDPSLIKVGSIYYMYYTGAARDNHANGSSVGVASSRDGITWTREAGGQSIVAPAGDNIRENTYGAGQQSAIYVDGWVYLMFTDTTGLASHQNGAGQYVLRSKDPTFTKGVEALGTQGFKAVTSNNGPRTRSVVEAFSADWMWIEAASSFAIAHETDEGTTITFWNRDFTRHPFEAVLIPGAWKEGPGLVRTPEGHAPVDAKDPCARVGLDVLRGTVEGPAGPTNISHFGLDAVGLKGCVTSTEVRALNGFAVPSPERTLDVVVGGNVMRFERRSVAEKFARGVLGTRPQGVDALKLAFTVPAGAPAVTNPAGQIGLLLDGKLWVVGSAEIAKLNSSTITPVSAAQWAGYERLPDLLRR
;
A
#
# COMPACT_ATOMS: atom_id res chain seq x y z
N MET A 1 -60.12 21.96 45.13
CA MET A 1 -59.95 21.67 46.58
C MET A 1 -59.20 20.35 46.71
N PRO A 2 -58.21 20.20 47.60
CA PRO A 2 -57.23 21.20 48.03
C PRO A 2 -55.78 20.69 47.95
N LEU A 3 -54.88 21.66 48.08
CA LEU A 3 -53.45 21.53 48.36
C LEU A 3 -53.17 21.01 49.78
N SER A 4 -51.99 20.41 49.98
CA SER A 4 -51.25 20.39 51.25
C SER A 4 -49.75 20.16 50.93
N ARG A 5 -48.89 21.18 50.74
CA ARG A 5 -48.05 21.92 51.72
C ARG A 5 -47.50 21.07 52.89
N ARG A 6 -46.20 20.71 52.86
CA ARG A 6 -45.01 21.36 53.50
C ARG A 6 -44.52 20.49 54.70
N PRO A 7 -43.32 20.65 55.32
CA PRO A 7 -42.23 21.64 55.13
C PRO A 7 -40.74 21.14 55.23
N LEU A 8 -39.83 22.07 54.88
CA LEU A 8 -38.51 22.46 55.46
C LEU A 8 -37.59 21.50 56.27
N ALA A 9 -36.29 21.56 55.92
CA ALA A 9 -35.13 22.05 56.73
C ALA A 9 -33.87 21.23 56.40
N SER A 10 -32.85 21.79 55.72
CA SER A 10 -31.72 22.53 56.31
C SER A 10 -30.97 21.76 57.41
N LEU A 11 -29.76 21.23 57.13
CA LEU A 11 -28.49 21.69 57.73
C LEU A 11 -27.33 20.69 57.54
N ALA A 12 -26.18 21.32 57.29
CA ALA A 12 -24.85 20.99 57.79
C ALA A 12 -24.11 19.75 57.24
N ALA A 13 -23.12 20.10 56.43
CA ALA A 13 -21.82 19.46 56.31
C ALA A 13 -21.25 18.99 57.65
N LEU A 14 -20.58 17.82 57.64
CA LEU A 14 -19.28 17.67 58.29
C LEU A 14 -18.43 16.68 57.48
N ALA A 15 -17.28 17.16 57.04
CA ALA A 15 -16.20 16.36 56.50
C ALA A 15 -15.56 15.53 57.62
N LEU A 16 -15.15 14.30 57.31
CA LEU A 16 -13.93 13.72 57.88
C LEU A 16 -13.36 12.66 56.94
N VAL A 17 -12.08 12.85 56.69
CA VAL A 17 -11.17 12.10 55.82
C VAL A 17 -10.88 10.73 56.43
N SER A 18 -10.92 9.69 55.61
CA SER A 18 -10.17 8.45 55.83
C SER A 18 -9.71 7.89 54.49
N ALA A 19 -8.40 7.68 54.41
CA ALA A 19 -7.67 7.20 53.26
C ALA A 19 -7.59 5.67 53.22
N VAL A 20 -7.07 5.15 52.09
CA VAL A 20 -6.55 3.79 51.84
C VAL A 20 -7.67 2.78 51.47
N THR A 21 -7.74 2.11 50.32
CA THR A 21 -6.76 1.72 49.28
C THR A 21 -7.55 1.41 47.99
N ALA A 22 -7.18 2.01 46.86
CA ALA A 22 -7.72 1.63 45.56
C ALA A 22 -6.86 0.49 44.96
N CYS A 23 -7.48 -0.68 44.76
CA CYS A 23 -6.94 -1.71 43.89
C CYS A 23 -7.24 -1.29 42.44
N THR A 24 -6.24 -0.74 41.76
CA THR A 24 -6.26 -0.53 40.30
C THR A 24 -5.88 -1.83 39.61
N ASN A 25 -6.82 -2.44 38.88
CA ASN A 25 -6.48 -3.39 37.81
C ASN A 25 -6.01 -2.58 36.60
N ALA A 26 -4.69 -2.55 36.43
CA ALA A 26 -4.00 -1.85 35.36
C ALA A 26 -4.39 -2.40 33.98
N ALA A 27 -4.75 -1.48 33.09
CA ALA A 27 -4.76 -1.71 31.67
C ALA A 27 -3.33 -1.98 31.19
N VAL A 28 -3.20 -2.98 30.33
CA VAL A 28 -1.96 -3.40 29.70
C VAL A 28 -1.54 -2.35 28.66
N GLY A 29 -0.39 -1.70 28.91
CA GLY A 29 0.53 -1.31 27.83
C GLY A 29 0.59 0.16 27.41
N ASP A 30 0.74 1.12 28.33
CA ASP A 30 1.42 2.38 27.98
C ASP A 30 2.94 2.16 28.03
N PRO A 31 3.72 2.46 26.98
CA PRO A 31 5.16 2.41 27.05
C PRO A 31 5.65 3.59 27.91
N VAL A 32 6.06 3.29 29.14
CA VAL A 32 6.84 4.19 29.99
C VAL A 32 8.14 4.49 29.25
N GLY A 33 8.29 5.73 28.80
CA GLY A 33 9.50 6.23 28.18
C GLY A 33 10.68 6.04 29.12
N ALA A 34 11.64 5.21 28.72
CA ALA A 34 12.97 5.25 29.29
C ALA A 34 13.55 6.67 29.11
N PRO A 35 14.38 7.16 30.05
CA PRO A 35 15.07 8.44 29.87
C PRO A 35 15.85 8.40 28.56
N LEU A 36 15.53 9.33 27.66
CA LEU A 36 16.24 9.50 26.40
C LEU A 36 17.68 9.90 26.73
N ASP A 37 18.62 8.98 26.52
CA ASP A 37 20.00 9.37 26.22
C ASP A 37 19.92 10.44 25.11
N GLN A 38 20.54 11.59 25.34
CA GLN A 38 20.60 12.69 24.37
C GLN A 38 21.35 12.22 23.11
N GLN A 39 20.62 11.65 22.16
CA GLN A 39 21.18 11.12 20.92
C GLN A 39 21.24 12.20 19.84
N LYS A 40 22.42 12.33 19.23
CA LYS A 40 22.76 13.31 18.20
C LYS A 40 22.00 13.04 16.90
N ALA A 41 21.37 14.06 16.35
CA ALA A 41 20.86 14.05 14.98
C ALA A 41 21.99 13.68 13.99
N THR A 42 21.63 13.03 12.87
CA THR A 42 22.61 12.63 11.83
C THR A 42 23.33 13.81 11.18
N SER A 43 22.80 15.02 11.37
CA SER A 43 23.37 16.30 10.99
C SER A 43 23.30 17.28 12.15
N THR A 44 24.37 18.05 12.37
CA THR A 44 24.40 19.18 13.32
C THR A 44 23.81 20.47 12.71
N LYS A 45 23.44 20.44 11.42
CA LYS A 45 22.82 21.59 10.77
C LYS A 45 21.39 21.76 11.29
N LYS A 46 21.02 23.01 11.58
CA LYS A 46 19.64 23.40 11.90
C LYS A 46 18.70 22.76 10.86
N ALA A 47 17.66 22.07 11.33
CA ALA A 47 16.65 21.50 10.45
C ALA A 47 16.18 22.58 9.47
N PRO A 48 16.26 22.35 8.15
CA PRO A 48 15.75 23.31 7.19
C PRO A 48 14.28 23.60 7.50
N PRO A 49 13.79 24.83 7.22
CA PRO A 49 12.37 25.12 7.33
C PRO A 49 11.56 24.09 6.55
N ALA A 50 10.38 23.74 7.06
CA ALA A 50 9.48 22.80 6.39
C ALA A 50 9.25 23.29 4.95
N ALA A 51 9.49 22.41 3.97
CA ALA A 51 9.22 22.71 2.58
C ALA A 51 7.74 23.07 2.42
N PRO A 52 7.39 24.03 1.55
CA PRO A 52 5.98 24.32 1.28
C PRO A 52 5.29 23.05 0.78
N PRO A 53 4.00 22.85 1.09
CA PRO A 53 3.24 21.73 0.57
C PRO A 53 3.28 21.71 -0.96
N ARG A 54 3.47 20.53 -1.57
CA ARG A 54 3.27 20.38 -3.02
C ARG A 54 1.84 20.78 -3.38
N ASP A 55 1.70 21.60 -4.41
CA ASP A 55 0.42 22.09 -4.91
C ASP A 55 0.55 22.25 -6.43
N LYS A 56 -0.23 21.46 -7.18
CA LYS A 56 -0.28 21.46 -8.65
C LYS A 56 1.08 21.59 -9.33
N ILE A 57 2.08 20.84 -8.85
CA ILE A 57 3.38 20.80 -9.53
C ILE A 57 3.21 20.07 -10.87
N LYS A 58 3.58 20.72 -11.96
CA LYS A 58 3.65 20.08 -13.27
C LYS A 58 4.80 19.07 -13.31
N LEU A 59 4.49 17.83 -13.69
CA LEU A 59 5.46 16.76 -13.88
C LEU A 59 5.86 16.68 -15.35
N SER A 60 7.13 16.37 -15.60
CA SER A 60 7.59 15.98 -16.93
C SER A 60 7.29 14.51 -17.16
N VAL A 61 7.05 14.12 -18.41
CA VAL A 61 6.85 12.71 -18.80
C VAL A 61 8.01 12.24 -19.67
N GLU A 62 8.52 11.04 -19.39
CA GLU A 62 9.64 10.43 -20.10
C GLU A 62 9.39 8.94 -20.33
N ASN A 63 10.21 8.30 -21.16
CA ASN A 63 10.25 6.85 -21.34
C ASN A 63 8.88 6.20 -21.59
N GLY A 64 8.12 6.74 -22.56
CA GLY A 64 6.84 6.14 -22.96
C GLY A 64 6.99 4.66 -23.34
N ARG A 65 6.04 3.84 -22.88
CA ARG A 65 6.02 2.38 -23.02
C ARG A 65 4.67 1.95 -23.58
N GLN A 66 4.72 1.00 -24.50
CA GLN A 66 3.55 0.32 -25.04
C GLN A 66 3.98 -1.07 -25.50
N SER A 67 3.23 -2.11 -25.16
CA SER A 67 3.46 -3.45 -25.71
C SER A 67 3.13 -3.50 -27.20
N GLY A 68 3.80 -4.38 -27.95
CA GLY A 68 3.52 -4.59 -29.38
C GLY A 68 2.12 -5.15 -29.68
N GLY A 69 1.34 -5.48 -28.64
CA GLY A 69 0.00 -6.02 -28.73
C GLY A 69 -0.49 -6.51 -27.36
N THR A 70 -1.47 -7.40 -27.38
CA THR A 70 -2.03 -8.06 -26.19
C THR A 70 -0.95 -8.82 -25.41
N VAL A 71 -0.87 -8.57 -24.11
CA VAL A 71 0.05 -9.25 -23.19
C VAL A 71 -0.66 -10.27 -22.31
N ILE A 72 -1.94 -10.04 -22.02
CA ILE A 72 -2.81 -10.98 -21.32
C ILE A 72 -4.04 -11.23 -22.19
N ALA A 73 -4.28 -12.50 -22.48
CA ALA A 73 -5.50 -13.01 -23.05
C ALA A 73 -6.09 -14.06 -22.11
N GLY A 74 -7.39 -14.30 -22.24
CA GLY A 74 -8.04 -15.43 -21.57
C GLY A 74 -7.51 -16.77 -22.10
N ALA A 75 -7.96 -17.86 -21.48
CA ALA A 75 -7.67 -19.22 -21.94
C ALA A 75 -8.89 -19.83 -22.64
N GLY A 76 -8.68 -20.83 -23.50
CA GLY A 76 -9.77 -21.64 -24.06
C GLY A 76 -10.87 -20.82 -24.72
N ASP A 77 -12.06 -20.85 -24.12
CA ASP A 77 -13.29 -20.23 -24.59
C ASP A 77 -13.61 -18.88 -23.91
N ALA A 78 -12.64 -18.26 -23.24
CA ALA A 78 -12.79 -16.97 -22.59
C ALA A 78 -13.26 -15.87 -23.55
N PRO A 79 -14.48 -15.31 -23.37
CA PRO A 79 -15.08 -14.41 -24.34
C PRO A 79 -14.66 -12.94 -24.16
N TYR A 80 -14.20 -12.54 -22.98
CA TYR A 80 -13.76 -11.19 -22.62
C TYR A 80 -12.66 -11.22 -21.54
N ASN A 81 -11.88 -10.15 -21.40
CA ASN A 81 -10.78 -10.04 -20.44
C ASN A 81 -10.56 -8.57 -20.02
N TYR A 82 -10.98 -8.19 -18.81
CA TYR A 82 -10.92 -6.80 -18.35
C TYR A 82 -10.77 -6.66 -16.83
N ALA A 83 -10.73 -5.43 -16.32
CA ALA A 83 -10.47 -5.08 -14.92
C ALA A 83 -9.22 -5.78 -14.33
N PRO A 84 -8.03 -5.59 -14.91
CA PRO A 84 -6.83 -6.23 -14.40
C PRO A 84 -6.39 -5.62 -13.06
N ALA A 85 -6.09 -6.48 -12.07
CA ALA A 85 -5.25 -6.16 -10.92
C ALA A 85 -3.83 -6.67 -11.17
N VAL A 86 -2.83 -5.82 -10.99
CA VAL A 86 -1.44 -6.16 -11.33
C VAL A 86 -0.51 -5.91 -10.14
N MET A 87 0.27 -6.93 -9.76
CA MET A 87 1.16 -6.89 -8.61
C MET A 87 2.56 -7.37 -8.97
N VAL A 88 3.57 -6.60 -8.58
CA VAL A 88 4.97 -7.06 -8.59
C VAL A 88 5.27 -7.72 -7.25
N ASP A 89 5.32 -9.04 -7.21
CA ASP A 89 5.70 -9.80 -6.00
C ASP A 89 6.74 -10.88 -6.34
N ASN A 90 7.74 -11.04 -5.47
CA ASN A 90 8.82 -12.02 -5.60
C ASN A 90 9.50 -12.05 -6.99
N GLY A 91 9.71 -10.87 -7.58
CA GLY A 91 10.38 -10.72 -8.88
C GLY A 91 9.54 -11.09 -10.09
N LYS A 92 8.23 -11.30 -9.92
CA LYS A 92 7.28 -11.57 -11.00
C LYS A 92 6.20 -10.49 -11.07
N VAL A 93 5.66 -10.28 -12.27
CA VAL A 93 4.42 -9.55 -12.46
C VAL A 93 3.28 -10.57 -12.45
N ARG A 94 2.41 -10.46 -11.45
CA ARG A 94 1.23 -11.28 -11.24
C ARG A 94 0.00 -10.48 -11.65
N ALA A 95 -0.93 -11.09 -12.36
CA ALA A 95 -2.14 -10.43 -12.83
C ALA A 95 -3.38 -11.29 -12.56
N TRP A 96 -4.45 -10.61 -12.14
CA TRP A 96 -5.78 -11.17 -11.99
C TRP A 96 -6.76 -10.30 -12.76
N TRP A 97 -7.78 -10.86 -13.39
CA TRP A 97 -8.72 -10.07 -14.19
C TRP A 97 -10.06 -10.78 -14.33
N CYS A 98 -11.10 -10.03 -14.71
CA CYS A 98 -12.41 -10.60 -15.03
C CYS A 98 -12.39 -11.28 -16.38
N SER A 99 -12.91 -12.50 -16.40
CA SER A 99 -13.19 -13.26 -17.60
C SER A 99 -14.31 -14.25 -17.30
N GLN A 100 -14.44 -15.26 -18.13
CA GLN A 100 -15.33 -16.38 -17.92
C GLN A 100 -14.71 -17.62 -18.55
N LEU A 101 -14.77 -18.77 -17.88
CA LEU A 101 -14.35 -20.04 -18.47
C LEU A 101 -15.42 -21.09 -18.25
N SER A 102 -15.83 -21.82 -19.29
CA SER A 102 -16.84 -22.89 -19.13
C SER A 102 -16.39 -24.01 -18.19
N ALA A 103 -15.08 -24.13 -17.97
CA ALA A 103 -14.51 -25.08 -17.02
C ALA A 103 -14.72 -24.67 -15.53
N ALA A 104 -15.16 -23.45 -15.26
CA ALA A 104 -15.34 -22.89 -13.92
C ALA A 104 -16.84 -22.77 -13.56
N PRO A 105 -17.39 -23.68 -12.74
CA PRO A 105 -18.76 -23.57 -12.26
C PRO A 105 -18.84 -22.71 -10.97
N PRO A 106 -19.99 -22.05 -10.70
CA PRO A 106 -21.16 -21.92 -11.57
C PRO A 106 -20.88 -21.00 -12.75
N GLY A 107 -21.68 -21.11 -13.82
CA GLY A 107 -21.53 -20.19 -14.96
C GLY A 107 -21.78 -18.74 -14.55
N GLY A 108 -20.84 -17.86 -14.89
CA GLY A 108 -20.85 -16.44 -14.59
C GLY A 108 -19.45 -15.86 -14.81
N ASP A 109 -19.20 -14.67 -14.28
CA ASP A 109 -17.88 -14.05 -14.35
C ASP A 109 -16.95 -14.71 -13.34
N ASP A 110 -15.74 -15.01 -13.79
CA ASP A 110 -14.64 -15.58 -13.02
C ASP A 110 -13.47 -14.59 -12.94
N ILE A 111 -12.70 -14.72 -11.87
CA ILE A 111 -11.39 -14.09 -11.77
C ILE A 111 -10.34 -15.11 -12.24
N LEU A 112 -9.67 -14.76 -13.34
CA LEU A 112 -8.55 -15.52 -13.87
C LEU A 112 -7.24 -15.00 -13.32
N TYR A 113 -6.19 -15.82 -13.45
CA TYR A 113 -4.84 -15.53 -13.00
C TYR A 113 -3.80 -15.91 -14.06
N SER A 114 -2.74 -15.10 -14.12
CA SER A 114 -1.51 -15.43 -14.83
C SER A 114 -0.33 -14.62 -14.28
N GLU A 115 0.90 -15.03 -14.58
CA GLU A 115 2.12 -14.33 -14.20
C GLU A 115 3.16 -14.33 -15.32
N GLY A 116 4.04 -13.31 -15.30
CA GLY A 116 5.12 -13.15 -16.24
C GLY A 116 6.34 -12.46 -15.60
N PRO A 117 7.46 -12.36 -16.34
CA PRO A 117 8.67 -11.72 -15.83
C PRO A 117 8.57 -10.19 -15.81
N THR A 118 7.71 -9.60 -16.66
CA THR A 118 7.54 -8.15 -16.81
C THR A 118 6.08 -7.82 -17.17
N ALA A 119 5.70 -6.54 -17.07
CA ALA A 119 4.38 -6.06 -17.47
C ALA A 119 4.10 -6.26 -18.98
N GLY A 120 5.17 -6.31 -19.79
CA GLY A 120 5.09 -6.62 -21.22
C GLY A 120 4.99 -8.12 -21.53
N GLY A 121 4.97 -8.99 -20.51
CA GLY A 121 4.92 -10.45 -20.67
C GLY A 121 6.27 -11.10 -21.05
N PRO A 122 6.24 -12.32 -21.63
CA PRO A 122 5.04 -13.14 -21.82
C PRO A 122 4.44 -13.61 -20.49
N PHE A 123 3.12 -13.66 -20.43
CA PHE A 123 2.39 -14.23 -19.29
C PHE A 123 2.16 -15.73 -19.50
N SER A 124 2.04 -16.49 -18.41
CA SER A 124 1.66 -17.90 -18.44
C SER A 124 0.24 -18.13 -18.98
N THR A 125 -0.13 -19.38 -19.25
CA THR A 125 -1.52 -19.73 -19.57
C THR A 125 -2.44 -19.32 -18.43
N ALA A 126 -3.54 -18.63 -18.77
CA ALA A 126 -4.52 -18.19 -17.78
C ALA A 126 -5.24 -19.38 -17.13
N VAL A 127 -5.54 -19.25 -15.84
CA VAL A 127 -6.31 -20.24 -15.07
C VAL A 127 -7.38 -19.54 -14.23
N PRO A 128 -8.59 -20.10 -14.09
CA PRO A 128 -9.59 -19.56 -13.17
C PRO A 128 -9.14 -19.82 -11.74
N VAL A 129 -9.23 -18.81 -10.88
CA VAL A 129 -8.82 -18.90 -9.47
C VAL A 129 -9.92 -18.53 -8.49
N PHE A 130 -10.98 -17.88 -8.97
CA PHE A 130 -12.12 -17.52 -8.14
C PHE A 130 -13.38 -17.41 -8.99
N SER A 131 -14.44 -18.06 -8.54
CA SER A 131 -15.72 -18.17 -9.24
C SER A 131 -16.88 -17.90 -8.28
N GLY A 132 -18.08 -17.73 -8.82
CA GLY A 132 -19.32 -17.56 -8.05
C GLY A 132 -19.48 -18.60 -6.94
N SER A 133 -20.04 -18.19 -5.80
CA SER A 133 -20.17 -19.09 -4.64
C SER A 133 -21.37 -20.04 -4.73
N GLY A 134 -22.28 -19.81 -5.68
CA GLY A 134 -23.59 -20.47 -5.74
C GLY A 134 -24.62 -19.92 -4.73
N GLY A 135 -24.26 -18.95 -3.89
CA GLY A 135 -25.17 -18.30 -2.94
C GLY A 135 -24.75 -16.88 -2.56
N SER A 136 -25.39 -16.26 -1.57
CA SER A 136 -25.03 -14.91 -1.11
C SER A 136 -25.07 -13.84 -2.24
N PHE A 137 -24.37 -12.72 -2.05
CA PHE A 137 -24.28 -11.62 -3.02
C PHE A 137 -23.43 -11.96 -4.25
N ASP A 138 -22.52 -12.93 -4.15
CA ASP A 138 -21.59 -13.35 -5.21
C ASP A 138 -21.95 -14.73 -5.78
N ALA A 139 -23.25 -15.05 -5.82
CA ALA A 139 -23.73 -16.38 -6.19
C ALA A 139 -23.33 -16.79 -7.61
N MET A 140 -23.29 -15.82 -8.53
CA MET A 140 -23.13 -16.05 -9.96
C MET A 140 -21.85 -15.43 -10.50
N HIS A 141 -21.65 -14.13 -10.30
CA HIS A 141 -20.49 -13.41 -10.84
C HIS A 141 -19.51 -13.01 -9.73
N THR A 142 -18.22 -13.16 -10.04
CA THR A 142 -17.11 -12.58 -9.29
C THR A 142 -16.17 -11.87 -10.25
N CYS A 143 -15.98 -10.57 -10.08
CA CYS A 143 -15.23 -9.72 -10.99
C CYS A 143 -14.54 -8.57 -10.22
N ASP A 144 -13.98 -7.60 -10.94
CA ASP A 144 -13.15 -6.47 -10.54
C ASP A 144 -12.17 -6.82 -9.42
N PRO A 145 -11.23 -7.76 -9.60
CA PRO A 145 -10.26 -8.05 -8.56
C PRO A 145 -9.45 -6.79 -8.22
N SER A 146 -9.16 -6.59 -6.94
CA SER A 146 -8.07 -5.73 -6.48
C SER A 146 -7.37 -6.37 -5.30
N LEU A 147 -6.05 -6.46 -5.40
CA LEU A 147 -5.24 -7.20 -4.45
C LEU A 147 -4.28 -6.30 -3.68
N ILE A 148 -4.14 -6.60 -2.39
CA ILE A 148 -3.04 -6.14 -1.54
C ILE A 148 -2.51 -7.31 -0.73
N LYS A 149 -1.36 -7.14 -0.10
CA LYS A 149 -0.76 -8.07 0.83
C LYS A 149 -0.48 -7.35 2.14
N VAL A 150 -0.97 -7.91 3.25
CA VAL A 150 -0.71 -7.41 4.61
C VAL A 150 0.06 -8.50 5.33
N GLY A 151 1.35 -8.24 5.59
CA GLY A 151 2.27 -9.27 6.06
C GLY A 151 2.44 -10.36 5.00
N SER A 152 2.11 -11.61 5.34
CA SER A 152 2.20 -12.75 4.42
C SER A 152 0.88 -13.12 3.72
N ILE A 153 -0.20 -12.39 4.01
CA ILE A 153 -1.55 -12.72 3.52
C ILE A 153 -1.95 -11.77 2.41
N TYR A 154 -2.36 -12.31 1.27
CA TYR A 154 -3.05 -11.58 0.22
C TYR A 154 -4.50 -11.39 0.61
N TYR A 155 -5.03 -10.20 0.35
CA TYR A 155 -6.45 -9.88 0.40
C TYR A 155 -6.88 -9.45 -1.00
N MET A 156 -7.88 -10.14 -1.54
CA MET A 156 -8.55 -9.77 -2.78
C MET A 156 -9.91 -9.18 -2.42
N TYR A 157 -10.10 -7.92 -2.82
CA TYR A 157 -11.41 -7.31 -2.86
C TYR A 157 -11.98 -7.57 -4.25
N TYR A 158 -13.24 -7.97 -4.32
CA TYR A 158 -13.88 -8.34 -5.59
C TYR A 158 -15.32 -7.84 -5.62
N THR A 159 -15.84 -7.54 -6.80
CA THR A 159 -17.27 -7.32 -7.00
C THR A 159 -17.97 -8.66 -7.14
N GLY A 160 -19.10 -8.82 -6.45
CA GLY A 160 -20.00 -9.95 -6.60
C GLY A 160 -21.38 -9.52 -7.07
N ALA A 161 -22.00 -10.35 -7.90
CA ALA A 161 -23.41 -10.25 -8.24
C ALA A 161 -24.09 -11.62 -8.24
N ALA A 162 -25.29 -11.69 -7.67
CA ALA A 162 -26.03 -12.94 -7.55
C ALA A 162 -26.78 -13.35 -8.83
N ARG A 163 -26.82 -12.48 -9.85
CA ARG A 163 -27.53 -12.64 -11.13
C ARG A 163 -27.09 -11.58 -12.15
N ASP A 164 -27.33 -11.83 -13.44
CA ASP A 164 -26.95 -10.94 -14.56
C ASP A 164 -27.53 -9.51 -14.47
N ASN A 165 -28.81 -9.35 -14.12
CA ASN A 165 -29.49 -8.04 -14.20
C ASN A 165 -29.10 -7.07 -13.07
N HIS A 166 -28.04 -7.31 -12.29
CA HIS A 166 -27.52 -6.55 -11.13
C HIS A 166 -28.55 -5.89 -10.18
N ALA A 167 -29.41 -4.99 -10.69
CA ALA A 167 -30.59 -4.40 -10.08
C ALA A 167 -30.23 -3.55 -8.86
N ASN A 168 -29.17 -2.76 -9.02
CA ASN A 168 -28.47 -2.05 -7.96
C ASN A 168 -27.99 -3.00 -6.86
N GLY A 169 -27.54 -4.19 -7.23
CA GLY A 169 -27.21 -5.28 -6.31
C GLY A 169 -25.75 -5.68 -6.32
N SER A 170 -24.92 -5.19 -7.26
CA SER A 170 -23.48 -5.42 -7.19
C SER A 170 -22.95 -4.88 -5.87
N SER A 171 -22.13 -5.68 -5.22
CA SER A 171 -21.57 -5.41 -3.90
C SER A 171 -20.14 -5.92 -3.84
N VAL A 172 -19.34 -5.36 -2.93
CA VAL A 172 -17.93 -5.73 -2.76
C VAL A 172 -17.77 -6.79 -1.69
N GLY A 173 -17.05 -7.86 -1.99
CA GLY A 173 -16.57 -8.88 -1.06
C GLY A 173 -15.09 -8.75 -0.76
N VAL A 174 -14.62 -9.58 0.18
CA VAL A 174 -13.19 -9.78 0.44
C VAL A 174 -12.90 -11.27 0.60
N ALA A 175 -11.77 -11.70 0.06
CA ALA A 175 -11.22 -13.04 0.21
C ALA A 175 -9.74 -12.94 0.60
N SER A 176 -9.23 -13.94 1.32
CA SER A 176 -7.83 -14.02 1.70
C SER A 176 -7.13 -15.22 1.08
N SER A 177 -5.82 -15.12 0.92
CA SER A 177 -4.98 -16.19 0.37
C SER A 177 -3.54 -16.09 0.88
N ARG A 178 -2.84 -17.22 0.92
CA ARG A 178 -1.39 -17.28 1.20
C ARG A 178 -0.53 -17.30 -0.05
N ASP A 179 -1.10 -17.74 -1.17
CA ASP A 179 -0.41 -17.90 -2.46
C ASP A 179 -0.95 -16.92 -3.54
N GLY A 180 -2.10 -16.29 -3.30
CA GLY A 180 -2.80 -15.43 -4.26
C GLY A 180 -3.49 -16.23 -5.39
N ILE A 181 -3.71 -17.52 -5.20
CA ILE A 181 -4.30 -18.45 -6.18
C ILE A 181 -5.44 -19.23 -5.54
N THR A 182 -5.25 -19.73 -4.32
CA THR A 182 -6.28 -20.43 -3.56
C THR A 182 -6.91 -19.48 -2.55
N TRP A 183 -8.20 -19.23 -2.67
CA TRP A 183 -8.89 -18.16 -1.94
C TRP A 183 -9.92 -18.67 -0.94
N THR A 184 -9.96 -18.03 0.22
CA THR A 184 -11.00 -18.20 1.24
C THR A 184 -11.82 -16.93 1.32
N ARG A 185 -13.14 -17.02 1.17
CA ARG A 185 -14.05 -15.89 1.40
C ARG A 185 -13.98 -15.46 2.87
N GLU A 186 -13.80 -14.17 3.09
CA GLU A 186 -13.75 -13.55 4.40
C GLU A 186 -15.13 -12.97 4.77
N ALA A 187 -15.23 -12.35 5.95
CA ALA A 187 -16.46 -11.74 6.45
C ALA A 187 -17.69 -12.69 6.42
N GLY A 188 -17.46 -14.00 6.57
CA GLY A 188 -18.51 -15.03 6.51
C GLY A 188 -19.16 -15.17 5.12
N GLY A 189 -18.47 -14.78 4.04
CA GLY A 189 -19.00 -14.80 2.68
C GLY A 189 -20.09 -13.74 2.43
N GLN A 190 -20.14 -12.69 3.26
CA GLN A 190 -21.05 -11.56 3.08
C GLN A 190 -20.32 -10.39 2.41
N SER A 191 -21.08 -9.51 1.76
CA SER A 191 -20.54 -8.27 1.20
C SER A 191 -20.04 -7.35 2.31
N ILE A 192 -18.89 -6.72 2.09
CA ILE A 192 -18.32 -5.70 2.97
C ILE A 192 -18.70 -4.27 2.54
N VAL A 193 -19.09 -4.07 1.28
CA VAL A 193 -19.68 -2.82 0.79
C VAL A 193 -20.91 -3.17 -0.02
N ALA A 194 -22.04 -2.55 0.31
CA ALA A 194 -23.26 -2.58 -0.48
C ALA A 194 -23.54 -1.18 -1.06
N PRO A 195 -24.36 -1.08 -2.12
CA PRO A 195 -24.82 0.20 -2.66
C PRO A 195 -25.45 1.07 -1.58
N ALA A 196 -25.14 2.37 -1.59
CA ALA A 196 -25.71 3.30 -0.63
C ALA A 196 -27.22 3.53 -0.82
N GLY A 197 -27.70 3.45 -2.06
CA GLY A 197 -29.10 3.71 -2.39
C GLY A 197 -29.51 5.18 -2.25
N ASP A 198 -28.55 6.11 -2.27
CA ASP A 198 -28.84 7.55 -2.10
C ASP A 198 -29.70 8.08 -3.25
N ASN A 199 -29.36 7.71 -4.49
CA ASN A 199 -30.02 8.12 -5.72
C ASN A 199 -30.10 6.95 -6.70
N ILE A 200 -31.30 6.51 -7.06
CA ILE A 200 -31.48 5.47 -8.08
C ILE A 200 -31.45 6.11 -9.47
N ARG A 201 -30.61 5.56 -10.35
CA ARG A 201 -30.37 6.04 -11.71
C ARG A 201 -30.65 4.93 -12.73
N GLU A 202 -30.57 5.27 -14.02
CA GLU A 202 -30.67 4.30 -15.11
C GLU A 202 -29.55 3.25 -15.05
N ASN A 203 -28.34 3.66 -14.67
CA ASN A 203 -27.24 2.75 -14.44
C ASN A 203 -27.45 1.95 -13.15
N THR A 204 -27.91 0.70 -13.29
CA THR A 204 -28.29 -0.21 -12.20
C THR A 204 -27.14 -1.04 -11.64
N TYR A 205 -25.87 -0.66 -11.88
CA TYR A 205 -24.71 -1.43 -11.43
C TYR A 205 -24.71 -1.65 -9.91
N GLY A 206 -24.72 -0.57 -9.12
CA GLY A 206 -24.55 -0.63 -7.66
C GLY A 206 -23.12 -0.28 -7.25
N ALA A 207 -22.54 -1.05 -6.33
CA ALA A 207 -21.23 -0.80 -5.74
C ALA A 207 -20.23 -1.89 -6.15
N GLY A 208 -19.02 -1.52 -6.57
CA GLY A 208 -18.05 -2.46 -7.12
C GLY A 208 -16.82 -1.75 -7.68
N GLN A 209 -16.14 -2.38 -8.63
CA GLN A 209 -14.99 -1.80 -9.36
C GLN A 209 -13.94 -1.20 -8.41
N GLN A 210 -13.70 -1.89 -7.31
CA GLN A 210 -12.91 -1.38 -6.20
C GLN A 210 -11.41 -1.57 -6.42
N SER A 211 -10.64 -0.64 -5.89
CA SER A 211 -9.20 -0.78 -5.72
C SER A 211 -8.74 -0.51 -4.29
N ALA A 212 -7.83 -1.35 -3.81
CA ALA A 212 -7.33 -1.33 -2.43
C ALA A 212 -5.82 -1.03 -2.37
N ILE A 213 -5.41 -0.32 -1.33
CA ILE A 213 -4.00 -0.01 -1.01
C ILE A 213 -3.79 -0.05 0.51
N TYR A 214 -2.61 -0.50 0.95
CA TYR A 214 -2.24 -0.57 2.37
C TYR A 214 -1.16 0.46 2.71
N VAL A 215 -1.47 1.43 3.57
CA VAL A 215 -0.55 2.52 3.94
C VAL A 215 -0.59 2.76 5.44
N ASP A 216 0.55 2.58 6.11
CA ASP A 216 0.76 2.80 7.55
C ASP A 216 -0.33 2.17 8.44
N GLY A 217 -0.62 0.88 8.23
CA GLY A 217 -1.59 0.13 9.05
C GLY A 217 -3.04 0.27 8.61
N TRP A 218 -3.33 1.09 7.60
CA TRP A 218 -4.67 1.28 7.06
C TRP A 218 -4.79 0.66 5.68
N VAL A 219 -5.84 -0.12 5.46
CA VAL A 219 -6.34 -0.42 4.12
C VAL A 219 -7.28 0.69 3.69
N TYR A 220 -7.01 1.31 2.55
CA TYR A 220 -7.92 2.21 1.86
C TYR A 220 -8.57 1.42 0.73
N LEU A 221 -9.87 1.56 0.56
CA LEU A 221 -10.67 0.94 -0.49
C LEU A 221 -11.40 2.03 -1.26
N MET A 222 -10.96 2.29 -2.49
CA MET A 222 -11.64 3.14 -3.45
C MET A 222 -12.62 2.28 -4.25
N PHE A 223 -13.83 2.75 -4.57
CA PHE A 223 -14.83 1.97 -5.28
C PHE A 223 -15.87 2.83 -5.98
N THR A 224 -16.43 2.31 -7.07
CA THR A 224 -17.61 2.86 -7.74
C THR A 224 -18.86 2.61 -6.88
N ASP A 225 -19.75 3.61 -6.78
CA ASP A 225 -21.14 3.38 -6.36
C ASP A 225 -22.11 4.21 -7.24
N THR A 226 -22.80 3.55 -8.17
CA THR A 226 -23.71 4.24 -9.10
C THR A 226 -24.96 4.79 -8.44
N THR A 227 -25.22 4.37 -7.20
CA THR A 227 -26.32 4.87 -6.37
C THR A 227 -25.89 6.01 -5.45
N GLY A 228 -24.62 6.41 -5.49
CA GLY A 228 -24.07 7.41 -4.58
C GLY A 228 -24.66 8.82 -4.71
N LEU A 229 -24.68 9.55 -3.59
CA LEU A 229 -25.18 10.92 -3.54
C LEU A 229 -24.37 11.85 -4.45
N ALA A 230 -23.05 11.77 -4.39
CA ALA A 230 -22.15 12.60 -5.19
C ALA A 230 -21.75 11.99 -6.54
N SER A 231 -22.48 10.96 -7.03
CA SER A 231 -22.21 10.40 -8.37
C SER A 231 -22.79 11.32 -9.45
N HIS A 232 -22.13 11.33 -10.60
CA HIS A 232 -22.61 12.03 -11.79
C HIS A 232 -23.91 11.40 -12.33
N GLN A 233 -24.55 12.05 -13.31
CA GLN A 233 -25.84 11.61 -13.85
C GLN A 233 -25.79 10.19 -14.45
N ASN A 234 -24.67 9.81 -15.05
CA ASN A 234 -24.42 8.46 -15.56
C ASN A 234 -24.08 7.43 -14.46
N GLY A 235 -23.95 7.85 -13.20
CA GLY A 235 -23.54 7.03 -12.07
C GLY A 235 -22.03 7.02 -11.79
N ALA A 236 -21.22 7.76 -12.55
CA ALA A 236 -19.76 7.79 -12.34
C ALA A 236 -19.40 8.46 -11.02
N GLY A 237 -18.46 7.87 -10.29
CA GLY A 237 -17.97 8.40 -9.02
C GLY A 237 -17.22 7.36 -8.20
N GLN A 238 -16.01 7.72 -7.78
CA GLN A 238 -15.17 6.91 -6.90
C GLN A 238 -15.23 7.39 -5.44
N TYR A 239 -15.52 6.49 -4.51
CA TYR A 239 -15.63 6.77 -3.06
C TYR A 239 -14.57 6.03 -2.28
N VAL A 240 -14.25 6.49 -1.07
CA VAL A 240 -13.18 5.89 -0.27
C VAL A 240 -13.65 5.51 1.13
N LEU A 241 -13.51 4.22 1.46
CA LEU A 241 -13.50 3.72 2.84
C LEU A 241 -12.06 3.43 3.28
N ARG A 242 -11.80 3.43 4.58
CA ARG A 242 -10.58 2.87 5.14
C ARG A 242 -10.82 2.14 6.45
N SER A 243 -10.02 1.12 6.72
CA SER A 243 -10.01 0.42 8.01
C SER A 243 -8.62 -0.14 8.31
N LYS A 244 -8.31 -0.33 9.60
CA LYS A 244 -7.16 -1.15 10.02
C LYS A 244 -7.45 -2.65 9.98
N ASP A 245 -8.72 -3.02 9.84
CA ASP A 245 -9.15 -4.38 9.60
C ASP A 245 -9.32 -4.59 8.08
N PRO A 246 -8.50 -5.46 7.45
CA PRO A 246 -8.62 -5.76 6.03
C PRO A 246 -9.98 -6.36 5.63
N THR A 247 -10.76 -6.87 6.58
CA THR A 247 -12.11 -7.39 6.29
C THR A 247 -13.18 -6.31 6.31
N PHE A 248 -12.85 -5.05 6.68
CA PHE A 248 -13.80 -3.94 6.80
C PHE A 248 -15.01 -4.24 7.71
N THR A 249 -14.90 -5.20 8.62
CA THR A 249 -15.98 -5.56 9.57
C THR A 249 -15.97 -4.70 10.83
N LYS A 250 -14.89 -3.96 11.10
CA LYS A 250 -14.76 -3.06 12.25
C LYS A 250 -13.91 -1.84 11.93
N GLY A 251 -14.10 -0.78 12.71
CA GLY A 251 -13.25 0.42 12.69
C GLY A 251 -13.19 1.11 11.33
N VAL A 252 -14.30 1.10 10.58
CA VAL A 252 -14.36 1.67 9.24
C VAL A 252 -14.56 3.18 9.32
N GLU A 253 -13.82 3.91 8.50
CA GLU A 253 -14.00 5.33 8.25
C GLU A 253 -14.35 5.57 6.79
N ALA A 254 -15.28 6.49 6.53
CA ALA A 254 -15.63 6.93 5.19
C ALA A 254 -15.10 8.34 4.92
N LEU A 255 -14.61 8.57 3.71
CA LEU A 255 -14.21 9.89 3.25
C LEU A 255 -15.45 10.74 2.92
N GLY A 256 -15.61 11.87 3.62
CA GLY A 256 -16.60 12.89 3.30
C GLY A 256 -15.96 14.24 2.94
N THR A 257 -16.80 15.26 2.80
CA THR A 257 -16.39 16.66 2.53
C THR A 257 -15.49 17.23 3.63
N GLN A 258 -15.57 16.69 4.85
CA GLN A 258 -14.74 17.09 6.01
C GLN A 258 -13.62 16.09 6.34
N GLY A 259 -13.22 15.26 5.37
CA GLY A 259 -12.23 14.20 5.55
C GLY A 259 -12.82 12.89 6.06
N PHE A 260 -11.97 12.00 6.56
CA PHE A 260 -12.39 10.69 7.07
C PHE A 260 -13.12 10.79 8.41
N LYS A 261 -14.24 10.07 8.53
CA LYS A 261 -15.03 9.94 9.76
C LYS A 261 -15.43 8.50 9.98
N ALA A 262 -15.44 8.06 11.24
CA ALA A 262 -15.95 6.74 11.61
C ALA A 262 -17.42 6.59 11.18
N VAL A 263 -17.75 5.41 10.67
CA VAL A 263 -19.11 5.06 10.24
C VAL A 263 -19.61 3.81 10.98
N THR A 264 -20.91 3.73 11.19
CA THR A 264 -21.57 2.56 11.78
C THR A 264 -21.98 1.52 10.74
N SER A 265 -21.97 1.89 9.45
CA SER A 265 -22.23 1.01 8.32
C SER A 265 -21.42 1.43 7.09
N ASN A 266 -21.05 0.45 6.28
CA ASN A 266 -20.26 0.64 5.05
C ASN A 266 -21.13 1.10 3.86
N ASN A 267 -22.46 1.07 3.98
CA ASN A 267 -23.42 1.55 2.98
C ASN A 267 -23.99 2.96 3.28
N GLY A 268 -23.33 3.75 4.14
CA GLY A 268 -23.75 5.12 4.40
C GLY A 268 -23.61 6.05 3.17
N PRO A 269 -24.19 7.26 3.21
CA PRO A 269 -24.25 8.15 2.05
C PRO A 269 -22.90 8.48 1.43
N ARG A 270 -22.84 8.45 0.10
CA ARG A 270 -21.63 8.67 -0.70
C ARG A 270 -21.43 10.16 -0.99
N THR A 271 -21.06 10.90 0.04
CA THR A 271 -21.09 12.38 0.04
C THR A 271 -19.95 13.06 -0.72
N ARG A 272 -18.87 12.33 -1.06
CA ARG A 272 -17.71 12.90 -1.73
C ARG A 272 -17.04 11.89 -2.64
N SER A 273 -17.05 12.19 -3.94
CA SER A 273 -16.24 11.46 -4.90
C SER A 273 -14.82 12.05 -5.00
N VAL A 274 -13.82 11.20 -5.23
CA VAL A 274 -12.41 11.61 -5.44
C VAL A 274 -12.03 11.75 -6.91
N VAL A 275 -12.81 11.14 -7.81
CA VAL A 275 -12.73 11.29 -9.26
C VAL A 275 -14.04 10.84 -9.92
N GLU A 276 -14.46 11.54 -10.97
CA GLU A 276 -15.55 11.13 -11.85
C GLU A 276 -15.05 10.01 -12.78
N ALA A 277 -15.20 8.76 -12.35
CA ALA A 277 -14.80 7.60 -13.13
C ALA A 277 -15.60 6.35 -12.73
N PHE A 278 -15.67 5.40 -13.66
CA PHE A 278 -15.89 3.97 -13.39
C PHE A 278 -14.54 3.27 -13.41
N SER A 279 -14.43 2.09 -12.79
CA SER A 279 -13.27 1.20 -12.92
C SER A 279 -11.92 1.94 -12.79
N ALA A 280 -11.64 2.48 -11.61
CA ALA A 280 -10.39 3.20 -11.35
C ALA A 280 -9.46 2.38 -10.47
N ASP A 281 -8.16 2.43 -10.74
CA ASP A 281 -7.13 1.86 -9.88
C ASP A 281 -6.28 2.98 -9.29
N TRP A 282 -5.58 2.70 -8.20
CA TRP A 282 -4.73 3.68 -7.55
C TRP A 282 -3.54 3.04 -6.84
N MET A 283 -2.53 3.86 -6.60
CA MET A 283 -1.36 3.46 -5.85
C MET A 283 -0.83 4.59 -4.97
N TRP A 284 -0.07 4.21 -3.95
CA TRP A 284 0.63 5.15 -3.08
C TRP A 284 2.06 5.43 -3.56
N ILE A 285 2.42 6.70 -3.73
CA ILE A 285 3.77 7.14 -4.06
C ILE A 285 4.48 7.52 -2.76
N GLU A 286 5.25 6.59 -2.17
CA GLU A 286 5.97 6.80 -0.92
C GLU A 286 6.84 8.08 -0.96
N ALA A 287 7.60 8.27 -2.04
CA ALA A 287 8.52 9.40 -2.19
C ALA A 287 7.84 10.77 -2.14
N ALA A 288 6.54 10.86 -2.43
CA ALA A 288 5.79 12.11 -2.45
C ALA A 288 4.63 12.16 -1.44
N SER A 289 4.41 11.09 -0.67
CA SER A 289 3.26 10.92 0.22
C SER A 289 1.93 11.28 -0.44
N SER A 290 1.71 10.75 -1.65
CA SER A 290 0.57 11.09 -2.50
C SER A 290 -0.07 9.85 -3.11
N PHE A 291 -1.39 9.85 -3.22
CA PHE A 291 -2.13 8.89 -4.03
C PHE A 291 -2.04 9.30 -5.49
N ALA A 292 -1.84 8.33 -6.38
CA ALA A 292 -2.01 8.45 -7.82
C ALA A 292 -3.22 7.59 -8.22
N ILE A 293 -4.25 8.20 -8.77
CA ILE A 293 -5.50 7.56 -9.20
C ILE A 293 -5.49 7.50 -10.71
N ALA A 294 -5.47 6.30 -11.25
CA ALA A 294 -5.56 6.00 -12.66
C ALA A 294 -7.03 5.77 -13.05
N HIS A 295 -7.51 6.52 -14.03
CA HIS A 295 -8.86 6.40 -14.56
C HIS A 295 -8.86 6.70 -16.06
N GLU A 296 -9.71 6.02 -16.80
CA GLU A 296 -9.77 6.19 -18.26
C GLU A 296 -10.50 7.48 -18.66
N THR A 297 -10.04 8.08 -19.75
CA THR A 297 -10.48 9.34 -20.35
C THR A 297 -10.33 9.26 -21.86
N ASP A 298 -10.89 10.20 -22.63
CA ASP A 298 -10.97 10.11 -24.10
C ASP A 298 -9.66 9.71 -24.82
N GLU A 299 -8.50 10.15 -24.34
CA GLU A 299 -7.19 9.93 -24.98
C GLU A 299 -6.35 8.81 -24.35
N GLY A 300 -6.84 8.18 -23.28
CA GLY A 300 -6.11 7.15 -22.53
C GLY A 300 -6.35 7.21 -21.03
N THR A 301 -5.35 6.78 -20.26
CA THR A 301 -5.47 6.71 -18.79
C THR A 301 -4.94 8.01 -18.21
N THR A 302 -5.81 8.79 -17.59
CA THR A 302 -5.39 9.95 -16.82
C THR A 302 -5.04 9.54 -15.39
N ILE A 303 -3.90 10.03 -14.91
CA ILE A 303 -3.44 9.90 -13.53
C ILE A 303 -3.67 11.22 -12.81
N THR A 304 -4.60 11.24 -11.86
CA THR A 304 -4.81 12.37 -10.94
C THR A 304 -4.15 12.09 -9.60
N PHE A 305 -3.75 13.14 -8.89
CA PHE A 305 -2.98 12.99 -7.65
C PHE A 305 -3.70 13.61 -6.48
N TRP A 306 -3.74 12.94 -5.33
CA TRP A 306 -4.25 13.47 -4.07
C TRP A 306 -3.21 13.39 -2.97
N ASN A 307 -3.16 14.41 -2.11
CA ASN A 307 -2.47 14.24 -0.84
C ASN A 307 -3.23 13.26 0.06
N ARG A 308 -2.54 12.76 1.09
CA ARG A 308 -3.03 11.72 2.00
C ARG A 308 -4.42 12.00 2.62
N ASP A 309 -4.68 13.25 2.95
CA ASP A 309 -5.89 13.74 3.60
C ASP A 309 -6.98 14.16 2.61
N PHE A 310 -6.75 13.99 1.30
CA PHE A 310 -7.67 14.39 0.23
C PHE A 310 -8.12 15.84 0.39
N THR A 311 -7.20 16.78 0.54
CA THR A 311 -7.50 18.22 0.64
C THR A 311 -6.95 19.02 -0.54
N ARG A 312 -5.99 18.45 -1.30
CA ARG A 312 -5.38 19.13 -2.45
C ARG A 312 -4.78 18.14 -3.45
N HIS A 313 -4.52 18.65 -4.65
CA HIS A 313 -3.81 17.94 -5.70
C HIS A 313 -2.33 18.37 -5.70
N PRO A 314 -1.39 17.52 -5.23
CA PRO A 314 0.02 17.89 -5.16
C PRO A 314 0.68 18.07 -6.54
N PHE A 315 0.13 17.43 -7.57
CA PHE A 315 0.62 17.46 -8.94
C PHE A 315 -0.53 17.72 -9.92
N GLU A 316 -0.19 18.29 -11.07
CA GLU A 316 -1.10 18.29 -12.23
C GLU A 316 -1.32 16.85 -12.74
N ALA A 317 -2.45 16.62 -13.42
CA ALA A 317 -2.74 15.31 -13.98
C ALA A 317 -1.75 14.92 -15.08
N VAL A 318 -1.48 13.62 -15.21
CA VAL A 318 -0.59 13.05 -16.23
C VAL A 318 -1.37 12.07 -17.09
N LEU A 319 -1.25 12.17 -18.42
CA LEU A 319 -1.91 11.27 -19.36
C LEU A 319 -0.96 10.16 -19.82
N ILE A 320 -1.40 8.91 -19.70
CA ILE A 320 -0.82 7.74 -20.38
C ILE A 320 -1.64 7.51 -21.66
N PRO A 321 -1.16 7.96 -22.83
CA PRO A 321 -1.94 7.91 -24.05
C PRO A 321 -2.11 6.47 -24.56
N GLY A 322 -3.16 6.24 -25.34
CA GLY A 322 -3.35 5.00 -26.09
C GLY A 322 -4.76 4.44 -26.00
N ALA A 323 -5.00 3.39 -26.76
CA ALA A 323 -6.31 2.74 -26.82
C ALA A 323 -6.69 2.12 -25.47
N TRP A 324 -7.97 2.21 -25.14
CA TRP A 324 -8.58 1.57 -23.99
C TRP A 324 -10.06 1.28 -24.25
N LYS A 325 -10.60 0.34 -23.49
CA LYS A 325 -12.03 0.00 -23.39
C LYS A 325 -12.47 -0.26 -21.96
N GLU A 326 -11.56 -0.82 -21.18
CA GLU A 326 -11.75 -1.11 -19.77
C GLU A 326 -10.37 -1.19 -19.10
N GLY A 327 -10.30 -0.85 -17.83
CA GLY A 327 -9.12 -0.69 -17.01
C GLY A 327 -9.23 0.65 -16.28
N PRO A 328 -8.16 1.10 -15.63
CA PRO A 328 -6.80 0.56 -15.69
C PRO A 328 -6.45 -0.37 -14.53
N GLY A 329 -5.45 -1.22 -14.72
CA GLY A 329 -4.73 -1.91 -13.65
C GLY A 329 -3.31 -1.39 -13.51
N LEU A 330 -3.02 -0.64 -12.46
CA LEU A 330 -1.67 -0.13 -12.18
C LEU A 330 -0.74 -1.27 -11.79
N VAL A 331 0.50 -1.25 -12.29
CA VAL A 331 1.56 -2.16 -11.86
C VAL A 331 2.11 -1.68 -10.51
N ARG A 332 1.74 -2.37 -9.42
CA ARG A 332 2.00 -1.92 -8.04
C ARG A 332 2.66 -2.99 -7.16
N THR A 333 3.26 -2.58 -6.04
CA THR A 333 3.84 -3.50 -5.04
C THR A 333 2.74 -4.29 -4.32
N PRO A 334 3.07 -5.29 -3.48
CA PRO A 334 2.07 -6.04 -2.73
C PRO A 334 1.21 -5.15 -1.81
N GLU A 335 1.74 -4.06 -1.28
CA GLU A 335 0.98 -3.08 -0.49
C GLU A 335 0.15 -2.10 -1.35
N GLY A 336 0.20 -2.20 -2.68
CA GLY A 336 -0.44 -1.26 -3.59
C GLY A 336 0.33 0.06 -3.74
N HIS A 337 1.66 0.04 -3.60
CA HIS A 337 2.49 1.24 -3.78
C HIS A 337 3.07 1.27 -5.18
N ALA A 338 3.47 2.46 -5.64
CA ALA A 338 4.27 2.57 -6.85
C ALA A 338 5.64 1.89 -6.65
N PRO A 339 6.11 1.08 -7.62
CA PRO A 339 7.48 0.57 -7.59
C PRO A 339 8.49 1.73 -7.50
N VAL A 340 9.48 1.59 -6.62
CA VAL A 340 10.50 2.62 -6.42
C VAL A 340 11.50 2.57 -7.57
N ASP A 341 11.73 3.71 -8.22
CA ASP A 341 12.75 3.82 -9.27
C ASP A 341 14.15 3.53 -8.71
N ALA A 342 14.92 2.71 -9.42
CA ALA A 342 16.22 2.24 -8.95
C ALA A 342 17.33 3.32 -9.02
N LYS A 343 17.15 4.36 -9.84
CA LYS A 343 18.17 5.38 -10.11
C LYS A 343 17.81 6.72 -9.47
N ASP A 344 16.55 7.10 -9.51
CA ASP A 344 16.03 8.38 -9.01
C ASP A 344 14.74 8.19 -8.19
N PRO A 345 14.81 7.48 -7.05
CA PRO A 345 13.64 7.14 -6.23
C PRO A 345 12.90 8.35 -5.64
N CYS A 346 13.50 9.55 -5.70
CA CYS A 346 12.93 10.75 -5.11
C CYS A 346 12.32 11.70 -6.14
N ALA A 347 12.80 11.70 -7.39
CA ALA A 347 12.23 12.59 -8.41
C ALA A 347 11.37 11.86 -9.45
N ARG A 348 11.47 10.52 -9.56
CA ARG A 348 10.80 9.72 -10.60
C ARG A 348 9.84 8.69 -10.00
N VAL A 349 8.72 8.50 -10.69
CA VAL A 349 7.80 7.36 -10.48
C VAL A 349 7.42 6.75 -11.83
N GLY A 350 7.52 5.43 -11.92
CA GLY A 350 6.98 4.68 -13.06
C GLY A 350 5.46 4.57 -12.95
N LEU A 351 4.77 4.92 -14.03
CA LEU A 351 3.32 4.83 -14.16
C LEU A 351 3.03 3.81 -15.28
N ASP A 352 2.89 2.54 -14.90
CA ASP A 352 2.59 1.45 -15.83
C ASP A 352 1.19 0.91 -15.56
N VAL A 353 0.43 0.69 -16.63
CA VAL A 353 -0.94 0.19 -16.59
C VAL A 353 -1.13 -0.97 -17.55
N LEU A 354 -1.94 -1.94 -17.15
CA LEU A 354 -2.56 -2.90 -18.05
C LEU A 354 -4.03 -2.52 -18.21
N ARG A 355 -4.55 -2.60 -19.43
CA ARG A 355 -5.96 -2.29 -19.72
C ARG A 355 -6.45 -3.03 -20.96
N GLY A 356 -7.74 -3.36 -20.98
CA GLY A 356 -8.43 -3.87 -22.16
C GLY A 356 -8.46 -2.81 -23.24
N THR A 357 -8.25 -3.21 -24.49
CA THR A 357 -8.05 -2.27 -25.63
C THR A 357 -9.03 -2.48 -26.77
N VAL A 358 -9.76 -3.59 -26.76
CA VAL A 358 -10.69 -3.97 -27.83
C VAL A 358 -12.06 -4.26 -27.23
N GLU A 359 -13.10 -3.75 -27.89
CA GLU A 359 -14.48 -4.11 -27.57
C GLU A 359 -14.79 -5.39 -28.35
N GLY A 360 -14.82 -6.52 -27.65
CA GLY A 360 -15.17 -7.81 -28.22
C GLY A 360 -16.69 -7.98 -28.31
N PRO A 361 -17.17 -9.05 -28.96
CA PRO A 361 -18.61 -9.33 -29.09
C PRO A 361 -19.31 -9.59 -27.75
N ALA A 362 -18.56 -9.98 -26.71
CA ALA A 362 -19.06 -10.27 -25.37
C ALA A 362 -18.58 -9.27 -24.30
N GLY A 363 -17.79 -8.26 -24.68
CA GLY A 363 -17.25 -7.25 -23.78
C GLY A 363 -15.77 -6.94 -24.01
N PRO A 364 -15.19 -6.07 -23.17
CA PRO A 364 -13.81 -5.62 -23.32
C PRO A 364 -12.79 -6.75 -23.20
N THR A 365 -11.74 -6.71 -24.01
CA THR A 365 -10.70 -7.76 -24.06
C THR A 365 -9.35 -7.20 -24.53
N ASN A 366 -8.39 -8.10 -24.80
CA ASN A 366 -7.06 -7.80 -25.33
C ASN A 366 -6.26 -6.88 -24.39
N ILE A 367 -6.04 -7.33 -23.16
CA ILE A 367 -5.29 -6.58 -22.16
C ILE A 367 -3.86 -6.33 -22.65
N SER A 368 -3.50 -5.05 -22.76
CA SER A 368 -2.21 -4.59 -23.28
C SER A 368 -1.52 -3.68 -22.25
N HIS A 369 -0.20 -3.56 -22.34
CA HIS A 369 0.61 -2.76 -21.43
C HIS A 369 0.91 -1.38 -22.01
N PHE A 370 0.72 -0.34 -21.19
CA PHE A 370 1.12 1.04 -21.47
C PHE A 370 1.85 1.61 -20.26
N GLY A 371 2.68 2.63 -20.45
CA GLY A 371 3.25 3.34 -19.32
C GLY A 371 4.16 4.50 -19.70
N LEU A 372 4.66 5.19 -18.69
CA LEU A 372 5.62 6.27 -18.80
C LEU A 372 6.27 6.52 -17.43
N ASP A 373 7.30 7.34 -17.39
CA ASP A 373 7.85 7.86 -16.14
C ASP A 373 7.39 9.30 -15.93
N ALA A 374 6.83 9.57 -14.75
CA ALA A 374 6.58 10.93 -14.29
C ALA A 374 7.77 11.41 -13.46
N VAL A 375 8.31 12.58 -13.83
CA VAL A 375 9.56 13.13 -13.30
C VAL A 375 9.33 14.53 -12.74
N GLY A 376 10.02 14.84 -11.64
CA GLY A 376 9.92 16.13 -10.95
C GLY A 376 9.09 16.08 -9.67
N LEU A 377 8.97 14.90 -9.04
CA LEU A 377 8.22 14.73 -7.79
C LEU A 377 8.72 15.61 -6.64
N LYS A 378 10.01 15.99 -6.67
CA LYS A 378 10.70 16.68 -5.56
C LYS A 378 10.50 15.93 -4.23
N GLY A 379 10.56 14.59 -4.28
CA GLY A 379 10.27 13.67 -3.19
C GLY A 379 11.35 13.55 -2.14
N CYS A 380 11.11 12.70 -1.15
CA CYS A 380 12.05 12.38 -0.06
C CYS A 380 12.43 13.59 0.81
N VAL A 381 11.50 14.54 1.03
CA VAL A 381 11.75 15.75 1.83
C VAL A 381 11.38 15.56 3.30
N THR A 382 10.51 14.61 3.62
CA THR A 382 10.11 14.29 5.00
C THR A 382 10.65 12.92 5.45
N SER A 383 10.65 12.68 6.76
CA SER A 383 11.00 11.37 7.34
C SER A 383 10.08 10.24 6.88
N THR A 384 8.82 10.55 6.56
CA THR A 384 7.86 9.61 5.98
C THR A 384 8.22 9.27 4.54
N GLU A 385 8.54 10.28 3.71
CA GLU A 385 8.83 10.07 2.29
C GLU A 385 10.13 9.30 2.04
N VAL A 386 11.12 9.43 2.93
CA VAL A 386 12.39 8.68 2.81
C VAL A 386 12.25 7.19 3.09
N ARG A 387 11.05 6.67 3.41
CA ARG A 387 10.81 5.22 3.36
C ARG A 387 10.98 4.64 1.96
N ALA A 388 10.73 5.45 0.91
CA ALA A 388 11.07 5.07 -0.47
C ALA A 388 12.57 4.71 -0.62
N LEU A 389 13.42 5.31 0.21
CA LEU A 389 14.85 5.08 0.23
C LEU A 389 15.28 3.87 1.04
N ASN A 390 14.37 3.08 1.62
CA ASN A 390 14.79 1.89 2.36
C ASN A 390 15.63 0.95 1.47
N GLY A 391 16.82 0.60 1.95
CA GLY A 391 17.82 -0.16 1.22
C GLY A 391 18.68 0.67 0.27
N PHE A 392 18.55 1.99 0.20
CA PHE A 392 19.46 2.85 -0.57
C PHE A 392 20.60 3.37 0.29
N ALA A 393 21.79 3.44 -0.30
CA ALA A 393 22.91 4.20 0.24
C ALA A 393 22.85 5.65 -0.25
N VAL A 394 23.16 6.59 0.63
CA VAL A 394 23.24 8.01 0.33
C VAL A 394 24.52 8.60 0.91
N PRO A 395 25.02 9.73 0.39
CA PRO A 395 26.13 10.44 1.01
C PRO A 395 25.84 10.79 2.46
N SER A 396 26.82 10.54 3.34
CA SER A 396 26.80 10.97 4.73
C SER A 396 27.39 12.38 4.88
N PRO A 397 26.94 13.18 5.87
CA PRO A 397 27.59 14.43 6.27
C PRO A 397 29.08 14.29 6.63
N GLU A 398 29.54 13.08 6.97
CA GLU A 398 30.92 12.80 7.40
C GLU A 398 31.81 12.30 6.25
N ARG A 399 31.43 12.55 4.99
CA ARG A 399 32.16 12.06 3.79
C ARG A 399 32.25 10.53 3.72
N THR A 400 31.29 9.85 4.33
CA THR A 400 31.08 8.40 4.32
C THR A 400 29.77 8.07 3.58
N LEU A 401 29.23 6.85 3.73
CA LEU A 401 27.89 6.51 3.23
C LEU A 401 26.95 6.12 4.38
N ASP A 402 25.70 6.52 4.25
CA ASP A 402 24.59 6.10 5.11
C ASP A 402 23.65 5.18 4.30
N VAL A 403 23.35 3.99 4.82
CA VAL A 403 22.29 3.11 4.26
C VAL A 403 21.00 3.37 5.03
N VAL A 404 19.93 3.74 4.34
CA VAL A 404 18.60 3.97 4.93
C VAL A 404 17.92 2.64 5.18
N VAL A 405 17.53 2.36 6.43
CA VAL A 405 16.92 1.09 6.83
C VAL A 405 15.91 1.29 7.96
N GLY A 406 14.66 0.91 7.74
CA GLY A 406 13.63 0.84 8.78
C GLY A 406 13.39 2.15 9.52
N GLY A 407 13.47 3.30 8.83
CA GLY A 407 13.35 4.63 9.45
C GLY A 407 14.61 5.09 10.19
N ASN A 408 15.74 4.40 10.02
CA ASN A 408 17.04 4.75 10.56
C ASN A 408 18.07 4.84 9.42
N VAL A 409 19.29 5.25 9.77
CA VAL A 409 20.47 5.09 8.91
C VAL A 409 21.54 4.28 9.62
N MET A 410 22.25 3.47 8.86
CA MET A 410 23.50 2.83 9.28
C MET A 410 24.65 3.50 8.54
N ARG A 411 25.66 3.97 9.26
CA ARG A 411 26.80 4.70 8.66
C ARG A 411 27.96 3.76 8.41
N PHE A 412 28.60 3.86 7.24
CA PHE A 412 29.71 3.02 6.84
C PHE A 412 30.87 3.87 6.35
N GLU A 413 32.04 3.71 6.99
CA GLU A 413 33.27 4.38 6.53
C GLU A 413 33.77 3.81 5.20
N ARG A 414 33.51 2.52 4.93
CA ARG A 414 33.86 1.85 3.68
C ARG A 414 32.65 1.80 2.73
N ARG A 415 32.76 2.51 1.60
CA ARG A 415 31.76 2.45 0.52
C ARG A 415 31.49 1.02 0.03
N SER A 416 32.55 0.23 -0.14
CA SER A 416 32.47 -1.17 -0.58
C SER A 416 31.65 -2.05 0.37
N VAL A 417 31.57 -1.70 1.65
CA VAL A 417 30.74 -2.39 2.64
C VAL A 417 29.29 -1.91 2.55
N ALA A 418 29.07 -0.59 2.47
CA ALA A 418 27.73 -0.02 2.31
C ALA A 418 27.01 -0.59 1.08
N GLU A 419 27.70 -0.73 -0.04
CA GLU A 419 27.17 -1.27 -1.30
C GLU A 419 26.70 -2.72 -1.20
N LYS A 420 27.20 -3.50 -0.23
CA LYS A 420 26.69 -4.87 0.01
C LYS A 420 25.33 -4.89 0.70
N PHE A 421 24.95 -3.79 1.34
CA PHE A 421 23.69 -3.63 2.04
C PHE A 421 22.73 -2.68 1.33
N ALA A 422 23.14 -2.15 0.19
CA ALA A 422 22.35 -1.20 -0.59
C ALA A 422 21.89 -1.82 -1.92
N ARG A 423 20.62 -1.60 -2.27
CA ARG A 423 20.08 -1.91 -3.60
C ARG A 423 20.42 -0.84 -4.65
N GLY A 424 20.93 0.30 -4.22
CA GLY A 424 21.34 1.42 -5.06
C GLY A 424 22.07 2.48 -4.26
N VAL A 425 22.93 3.26 -4.92
CA VAL A 425 23.69 4.36 -4.31
C VAL A 425 23.29 5.67 -4.98
N LEU A 426 22.76 6.60 -4.19
CA LEU A 426 22.42 7.94 -4.68
C LEU A 426 23.65 8.85 -4.70
N GLY A 427 23.74 9.72 -5.70
CA GLY A 427 24.81 10.73 -5.78
C GLY A 427 24.63 11.90 -4.82
N THR A 428 23.41 12.11 -4.32
CA THR A 428 23.03 13.21 -3.43
C THR A 428 22.29 12.68 -2.21
N ARG A 429 22.40 13.39 -1.08
CA ARG A 429 21.64 13.08 0.14
C ARG A 429 20.29 13.79 0.12
N PRO A 430 19.15 13.07 0.06
CA PRO A 430 17.84 13.71 0.13
C PRO A 430 17.59 14.33 1.51
N GLN A 431 16.89 15.46 1.54
CA GLN A 431 16.69 16.27 2.76
C GLN A 431 16.05 15.47 3.90
N GLY A 432 15.06 14.64 3.62
CA GLY A 432 14.35 13.88 4.65
C GLY A 432 15.23 12.89 5.41
N VAL A 433 16.40 12.53 4.87
CA VAL A 433 17.32 11.59 5.52
C VAL A 433 17.96 12.22 6.76
N ASP A 434 18.10 13.55 6.80
CA ASP A 434 18.65 14.26 7.97
C ASP A 434 17.77 14.14 9.21
N ALA A 435 16.48 13.81 9.04
CA ALA A 435 15.56 13.56 10.15
C ALA A 435 15.64 12.12 10.69
N LEU A 436 16.35 11.21 10.01
CA LEU A 436 16.49 9.83 10.46
C LEU A 436 17.53 9.71 11.57
N LYS A 437 17.33 8.70 12.42
CA LYS A 437 18.25 8.38 13.51
C LYS A 437 19.42 7.55 13.01
N LEU A 438 20.63 7.85 13.47
CA LEU A 438 21.79 6.98 13.29
C LEU A 438 21.63 5.77 14.21
N ALA A 439 21.49 4.58 13.64
CA ALA A 439 21.40 3.34 14.41
C ALA A 439 22.76 2.94 14.99
N PHE A 440 23.79 2.92 14.14
CA PHE A 440 25.19 2.70 14.51
C PHE A 440 26.11 3.06 13.33
N THR A 441 27.40 3.22 13.63
CA THR A 441 28.47 3.38 12.64
C THR A 441 29.24 2.07 12.50
N VAL A 442 29.70 1.77 11.29
CA VAL A 442 30.59 0.68 10.93
C VAL A 442 31.95 1.29 10.56
N PRO A 443 32.89 1.37 11.52
CA PRO A 443 34.23 1.88 11.26
C PRO A 443 35.01 0.95 10.34
N ALA A 444 35.90 1.53 9.54
CA ALA A 444 36.87 0.78 8.79
C ALA A 444 37.78 0.00 9.75
N GLY A 445 37.98 -1.28 9.49
CA GLY A 445 38.81 -2.14 10.32
C GLY A 445 38.20 -2.53 11.66
N ALA A 446 36.89 -2.29 11.88
CA ALA A 446 36.20 -2.75 13.09
C ALA A 446 36.50 -4.23 13.37
N PRO A 447 36.86 -4.64 14.61
CA PRO A 447 37.21 -6.03 14.90
C PRO A 447 36.08 -6.98 14.50
N ALA A 448 36.43 -8.13 13.91
CA ALA A 448 35.48 -9.17 13.54
C ALA A 448 35.72 -10.42 14.37
N VAL A 449 34.65 -11.17 14.65
CA VAL A 449 34.73 -12.48 15.32
C VAL A 449 34.02 -13.54 14.50
N THR A 450 34.52 -14.78 14.56
CA THR A 450 33.91 -15.96 13.94
C THR A 450 33.56 -17.00 15.00
N ASN A 451 32.35 -17.55 14.93
CA ASN A 451 31.97 -18.68 15.79
C ASN A 451 32.38 -20.04 15.17
N PRO A 452 32.25 -21.16 15.90
CA PRO A 452 32.56 -22.49 15.37
C PRO A 452 31.70 -22.93 14.19
N ALA A 453 30.53 -22.32 13.99
CA ALA A 453 29.64 -22.56 12.84
C ALA A 453 30.01 -21.69 11.61
N GLY A 454 31.07 -20.89 11.69
CA GLY A 454 31.56 -20.05 10.59
C GLY A 454 30.77 -18.74 10.39
N GLN A 455 29.87 -18.37 11.30
CA GLN A 455 29.19 -17.08 11.23
C GLN A 455 30.12 -15.95 11.63
N ILE A 456 30.08 -14.86 10.87
CA ILE A 456 30.89 -13.67 11.10
C ILE A 456 30.05 -12.54 11.68
N GLY A 457 30.60 -11.84 12.68
CA GLY A 457 30.06 -10.58 13.17
C GLY A 457 31.13 -9.53 13.40
N LEU A 458 30.76 -8.26 13.19
CA LEU A 458 31.58 -7.11 13.52
C LEU A 458 31.28 -6.65 14.95
N LEU A 459 32.32 -6.30 15.70
CA LEU A 459 32.21 -5.71 17.03
C LEU A 459 32.20 -4.18 16.88
N LEU A 460 31.04 -3.58 17.15
CA LEU A 460 30.76 -2.15 17.07
C LEU A 460 30.39 -1.67 18.47
N ASP A 461 31.22 -0.79 19.06
CA ASP A 461 31.05 -0.32 20.44
C ASP A 461 30.82 -1.45 21.46
N GLY A 462 31.53 -2.56 21.30
CA GLY A 462 31.42 -3.75 22.16
C GLY A 462 30.23 -4.67 21.87
N LYS A 463 29.34 -4.30 20.95
CA LYS A 463 28.17 -5.10 20.54
C LYS A 463 28.42 -5.83 19.23
N LEU A 464 27.85 -7.02 19.10
CA LEU A 464 28.01 -7.87 17.92
C LEU A 464 26.92 -7.57 16.88
N TRP A 465 27.32 -7.14 15.69
CA TRP A 465 26.47 -7.08 14.52
C TRP A 465 26.81 -8.23 13.57
N VAL A 466 25.88 -9.16 13.38
CA VAL A 466 26.08 -10.34 12.54
C VAL A 466 25.98 -9.94 11.07
N VAL A 467 27.07 -10.12 10.32
CA VAL A 467 27.16 -9.73 8.90
C VAL A 467 27.14 -10.94 7.95
N GLY A 468 27.08 -12.15 8.51
CA GLY A 468 26.91 -13.38 7.76
C GLY A 468 28.22 -13.94 7.21
N SER A 469 28.86 -13.23 6.27
CA SER A 469 30.02 -13.75 5.53
C SER A 469 31.35 -13.08 5.86
N ALA A 470 32.45 -13.81 5.65
CA ALA A 470 33.82 -13.29 5.80
C ALA A 470 34.17 -12.24 4.73
N GLU A 471 33.42 -12.20 3.62
CA GLU A 471 33.59 -11.18 2.58
C GLU A 471 33.37 -9.78 3.15
N ILE A 472 32.35 -9.58 3.99
CA ILE A 472 32.06 -8.28 4.60
C ILE A 472 33.21 -7.82 5.50
N ALA A 473 33.74 -8.71 6.34
CA ALA A 473 34.89 -8.41 7.18
C ALA A 473 36.13 -8.05 6.34
N LYS A 474 36.39 -8.81 5.25
CA LYS A 474 37.49 -8.51 4.33
C LYS A 474 37.33 -7.16 3.65
N LEU A 475 36.15 -6.84 3.11
CA LEU A 475 35.85 -5.54 2.50
C LEU A 475 35.99 -4.39 3.50
N ASN A 476 35.67 -4.64 4.77
CA ASN A 476 35.85 -3.67 5.83
C ASN A 476 37.30 -3.52 6.32
N SER A 477 38.23 -4.38 5.85
CA SER A 477 39.60 -4.49 6.39
C SER A 477 39.64 -4.94 7.86
N SER A 478 38.64 -5.69 8.31
CA SER A 478 38.51 -6.21 9.67
C SER A 478 39.38 -7.44 9.90
N THR A 479 40.06 -7.49 11.04
CA THR A 479 40.74 -8.70 11.52
C THR A 479 39.72 -9.65 12.14
N ILE A 480 39.68 -10.91 11.67
CA ILE A 480 38.76 -11.94 12.17
C ILE A 480 39.44 -12.77 13.27
N THR A 481 38.83 -12.80 14.45
CA THR A 481 39.29 -13.61 15.59
C THR A 481 38.30 -14.75 15.88
N PRO A 482 38.75 -16.02 15.93
CA PRO A 482 37.90 -17.13 16.36
C PRO A 482 37.48 -16.99 17.83
N VAL A 483 36.20 -17.25 18.13
CA VAL A 483 35.65 -17.26 19.49
C VAL A 483 34.90 -18.57 19.77
N SER A 484 34.81 -18.96 21.04
CA SER A 484 34.02 -20.12 21.45
C SER A 484 32.52 -19.88 21.27
N ALA A 485 31.73 -20.96 21.25
CA ALA A 485 30.27 -20.87 21.20
C ALA A 485 29.69 -20.08 22.39
N ALA A 486 30.28 -20.23 23.58
CA ALA A 486 29.88 -19.49 24.78
C ALA A 486 30.17 -17.99 24.66
N GLN A 487 31.35 -17.62 24.14
CA GLN A 487 31.69 -16.22 23.88
C GLN A 487 30.76 -15.60 22.83
N TRP A 488 30.49 -16.31 21.73
CA TRP A 488 29.56 -15.86 20.69
C TRP A 488 28.14 -15.61 21.22
N ALA A 489 27.65 -16.50 22.08
CA ALA A 489 26.33 -16.36 22.69
C ALA A 489 26.26 -15.23 23.72
N GLY A 490 27.39 -14.88 24.36
CA GLY A 490 27.48 -13.86 25.39
C GLY A 490 27.54 -12.41 24.90
N TYR A 491 27.76 -12.16 23.61
CA TYR A 491 27.74 -10.80 23.08
C TYR A 491 26.32 -10.20 23.09
N GLU A 492 26.22 -8.96 23.57
CA GLU A 492 25.05 -8.12 23.27
C GLU A 492 24.98 -7.91 21.75
N ARG A 493 23.78 -8.07 21.17
CA ARG A 493 23.59 -8.01 19.71
C ARG A 493 23.02 -6.67 19.29
N LEU A 494 23.58 -6.09 18.24
CA LEU A 494 22.93 -5.00 17.52
C LEU A 494 21.70 -5.53 16.77
N PRO A 495 20.66 -4.69 16.60
CA PRO A 495 19.47 -5.08 15.86
C PRO A 495 19.84 -5.47 14.42
N ASP A 496 19.29 -6.57 13.95
CA ASP A 496 19.38 -6.95 12.54
C ASP A 496 18.38 -6.10 11.75
N LEU A 497 18.82 -4.92 11.34
CA LEU A 497 17.99 -3.97 10.61
C LEU A 497 17.73 -4.44 9.17
N LEU A 498 18.48 -5.42 8.66
CA LEU A 498 18.46 -5.84 7.26
C LEU A 498 17.55 -7.04 6.97
N ARG A 499 17.10 -7.76 8.00
CA ARG A 499 16.05 -8.78 7.84
C ARG A 499 14.68 -8.10 7.69
N ARG A 500 14.06 -8.31 6.53
CA ARG A 500 12.64 -8.07 6.29
C ARG A 500 11.93 -9.41 6.12
#